data_AF-A0A6C0K970-F1
#
_entry.id   AF-A0A6C0K970-F1
#
_cell.length_a   1.000
_cell.length_b   1.000
_cell.length_c   1.000
_cell.angle_alpha   90.00
_cell.angle_beta   90.00
_cell.angle_gamma   90.00
#
_symmetry.space_group_name_H-M   'P 1'
#
loop_
_entity.id
_entity.type
_entity.pdbx_description
1 polymer ?
#
loop_
_entity_poly.entity_id
_entity_poly.type
_entity_poly.pdbx_seq_one_letter_code
_entity_poly.pdbx_strand_id
1 'polypeptide(L)'
;MLTNTVSNIPICYNTAEHDIKFCLTFGEGKEEDQSENETERKNFTKNYDVEVFESGEGDEYMKGYRVVANEAPLVIKISDISITKENSKYEYAIGIAVDNAAPEYYSNSSTLPNNIERDGTMWSIPANTGTSHNLDQNPNAKYQWMARRSMEEGYKPTAEELELGMEETSQNTGLVYMTFMVFRKLKAEPEYSTTRGGGGATRGGTTRGLRGGGDDSGSGGSVGARFGYGNEASSSSVKSTYEYSAGTEKYVMPIRLRINNNSAKSSTNCSQHLRGASINALRRQTMTVPF
;
A
#
# COMPACT_ATOMS: atom_id res chain seq x y z
N MET A 1 -13.42 -10.57 -17.62
CA MET A 1 -13.25 -9.42 -18.57
C MET A 1 -13.13 -8.14 -17.75
N LEU A 2 -12.73 -7.00 -18.32
CA LEU A 2 -12.83 -5.72 -17.60
C LEU A 2 -14.32 -5.46 -17.33
N THR A 3 -14.68 -5.32 -16.06
CA THR A 3 -16.07 -5.16 -15.63
C THR A 3 -16.39 -3.70 -15.38
N ASN A 4 -15.51 -2.99 -14.66
CA ASN A 4 -15.66 -1.58 -14.34
C ASN A 4 -14.34 -0.94 -13.90
N THR A 5 -14.32 0.39 -13.84
CA THR A 5 -13.24 1.19 -13.26
C THR A 5 -13.76 1.87 -12.00
N VAL A 6 -12.98 1.80 -10.92
CA VAL A 6 -13.30 2.37 -9.61
C VAL A 6 -12.13 3.17 -9.08
N SER A 7 -12.36 4.08 -8.13
CA SER A 7 -11.30 4.85 -7.47
C SER A 7 -10.91 4.30 -6.10
N ASN A 8 -11.57 3.23 -5.66
CA ASN A 8 -11.30 2.52 -4.40
C ASN A 8 -11.73 1.06 -4.49
N ILE A 9 -11.07 0.20 -3.71
CA ILE A 9 -11.38 -1.22 -3.61
C ILE A 9 -11.99 -1.48 -2.23
N PRO A 10 -13.29 -1.77 -2.13
CA PRO A 10 -13.87 -2.28 -0.89
C PRO A 10 -13.39 -3.73 -0.69
N ILE A 11 -12.77 -3.99 0.46
CA ILE A 11 -12.35 -5.31 0.88
C ILE A 11 -13.28 -5.77 1.99
N CYS A 12 -13.86 -6.95 1.79
CA CYS A 12 -14.66 -7.64 2.79
C CYS A 12 -14.21 -9.10 2.81
N TYR A 13 -13.76 -9.61 3.95
CA TYR A 13 -13.51 -11.03 4.14
C TYR A 13 -13.84 -11.45 5.57
N ASN A 14 -14.12 -12.74 5.72
CA ASN A 14 -14.41 -13.32 7.02
C ASN A 14 -13.27 -14.25 7.40
N THR A 15 -12.98 -14.28 8.68
CA THR A 15 -12.18 -15.32 9.33
C THR A 15 -13.12 -16.18 10.18
N ALA A 16 -12.63 -17.25 10.79
CA ALA A 16 -13.45 -18.05 11.71
C ALA A 16 -14.11 -17.20 12.83
N GLU A 17 -13.44 -16.14 13.28
CA GLU A 17 -13.84 -15.36 14.46
C GLU A 17 -14.36 -13.95 14.17
N HIS A 18 -14.00 -13.37 13.02
CA HIS A 18 -14.25 -11.95 12.73
C HIS A 18 -14.71 -11.70 11.29
N ASP A 19 -15.55 -10.68 11.11
CA ASP A 19 -15.84 -10.12 9.79
C ASP A 19 -15.06 -8.81 9.64
N ILE A 20 -14.25 -8.71 8.58
CA ILE A 20 -13.31 -7.62 8.34
C ILE A 20 -13.76 -6.83 7.12
N LYS A 21 -13.77 -5.50 7.24
CA LYS A 21 -14.06 -4.56 6.16
C LYS A 21 -13.06 -3.41 6.17
N PHE A 22 -12.64 -2.96 5.00
CA PHE A 22 -11.90 -1.70 4.81
C PHE A 22 -11.90 -1.31 3.34
N CYS A 23 -11.46 -0.11 3.04
CA CYS A 23 -11.31 0.40 1.68
C CYS A 23 -9.83 0.65 1.38
N LEU A 24 -9.39 0.28 0.18
CA LEU A 24 -8.08 0.64 -0.35
C LEU A 24 -8.21 1.69 -1.45
N THR A 25 -7.29 2.65 -1.44
CA THR A 25 -7.14 3.65 -2.49
C THR A 25 -5.67 3.81 -2.82
N PHE A 26 -5.36 4.09 -4.08
CA PHE A 26 -3.99 4.26 -4.56
C PHE A 26 -3.80 5.67 -5.09
N GLY A 27 -2.61 6.22 -4.94
CA GLY A 27 -2.28 7.53 -5.46
C GLY A 27 -0.79 7.79 -5.54
N GLU A 28 -0.47 8.96 -6.09
CA GLU A 28 0.89 9.42 -6.31
C GLU A 28 1.48 10.04 -5.04
N GLY A 29 2.54 9.45 -4.52
CA GLY A 29 3.36 10.06 -3.46
C GLY A 29 4.45 10.95 -4.02
N LYS A 30 5.20 11.57 -3.11
CA LYS A 30 6.41 12.32 -3.43
C LYS A 30 7.65 11.54 -3.00
N GLU A 31 8.80 11.89 -3.58
CA GLU A 31 10.09 11.43 -3.08
C GLU A 31 10.45 12.20 -1.79
N GLU A 32 11.27 11.59 -0.92
CA GLU A 32 11.70 12.20 0.36
C GLU A 32 12.31 13.60 0.14
N ASP A 33 13.14 13.78 -0.89
CA ASP A 33 13.83 15.04 -1.21
C ASP A 33 12.91 16.11 -1.82
N GLN A 34 11.68 15.75 -2.19
CA GLN A 34 10.65 16.63 -2.75
C GLN A 34 9.54 16.95 -1.75
N SER A 35 9.69 16.53 -0.48
CA SER A 35 8.70 16.70 0.57
C SER A 35 9.32 17.31 1.82
N GLU A 36 8.59 18.18 2.51
CA GLU A 36 9.07 18.77 3.76
C GLU A 36 9.03 17.76 4.91
N ASN A 37 8.11 16.79 4.84
CA ASN A 37 7.90 15.78 5.87
C ASN A 37 7.13 14.56 5.35
N GLU A 38 7.10 13.49 6.15
CA GLU A 38 6.43 12.22 5.85
C GLU A 38 4.93 12.39 5.54
N THR A 39 4.23 13.36 6.14
CA THR A 39 2.80 13.58 5.89
C THR A 39 2.58 14.11 4.48
N GLU A 40 3.38 15.10 4.07
CA GLU A 40 3.34 15.61 2.70
C GLU A 40 3.75 14.53 1.68
N ARG A 41 4.80 13.76 1.99
CA ARG A 41 5.31 12.67 1.15
C ARG A 41 4.24 11.65 0.77
N LYS A 42 3.41 11.29 1.76
CA LYS A 42 2.35 10.27 1.64
C LYS A 42 0.99 10.83 1.23
N ASN A 43 0.84 12.14 1.10
CA ASN A 43 -0.45 12.72 0.73
C ASN A 43 -0.61 12.79 -0.78
N PHE A 44 -1.79 12.39 -1.26
CA PHE A 44 -2.19 12.53 -2.65
C PHE A 44 -3.60 13.12 -2.74
N THR A 45 -3.85 13.89 -3.79
CA THR A 45 -5.14 14.58 -4.02
C THR A 45 -6.00 13.92 -5.07
N LYS A 46 -5.39 13.08 -5.93
CA LYS A 46 -6.07 12.33 -6.99
C LYS A 46 -5.86 10.84 -6.77
N ASN A 47 -6.95 10.10 -6.76
CA ASN A 47 -6.91 8.65 -6.73
C ASN A 47 -6.52 8.14 -8.12
N TYR A 48 -5.72 7.08 -8.16
CA TYR A 48 -5.53 6.29 -9.37
C TYR A 48 -6.79 5.50 -9.71
N ASP A 49 -6.99 5.27 -11.00
CA ASP A 49 -8.02 4.38 -11.51
C ASP A 49 -7.66 2.93 -11.21
N VAL A 50 -8.64 2.17 -10.75
CA VAL A 50 -8.54 0.73 -10.53
C VAL A 50 -9.52 0.03 -11.47
N GLU A 51 -8.98 -0.71 -12.41
CA GLU A 51 -9.73 -1.58 -13.30
C GLU A 51 -10.00 -2.90 -12.58
N VAL A 52 -11.27 -3.30 -12.56
CA VAL A 52 -11.75 -4.51 -11.89
C VAL A 52 -12.09 -5.55 -12.94
N PHE A 53 -11.58 -6.75 -12.74
CA PHE A 53 -11.80 -7.88 -13.63
C PHE A 53 -12.56 -8.95 -12.88
N GLU A 54 -13.71 -9.33 -13.39
CA GLU A 54 -14.51 -10.41 -12.81
C GLU A 54 -14.76 -11.49 -13.88
N SER A 55 -14.78 -12.75 -13.44
CA SER A 55 -15.08 -13.91 -14.27
C SER A 55 -15.56 -15.08 -13.41
N GLY A 56 -16.33 -15.99 -14.02
CA GLY A 56 -16.90 -17.13 -13.31
C GLY A 56 -18.15 -16.76 -12.50
N GLU A 57 -18.80 -17.77 -11.95
CA GLU A 57 -19.99 -17.66 -11.09
C GLU A 57 -19.88 -18.66 -9.94
N GLY A 58 -20.55 -18.40 -8.81
CA GLY A 58 -20.55 -19.29 -7.66
C GLY A 58 -19.14 -19.55 -7.11
N ASP A 59 -18.79 -20.82 -6.95
CA ASP A 59 -17.50 -21.26 -6.40
C ASP A 59 -16.31 -21.02 -7.34
N GLU A 60 -16.55 -20.74 -8.63
CA GLU A 60 -15.52 -20.42 -9.62
C GLU A 60 -15.33 -18.91 -9.82
N TYR A 61 -15.98 -18.08 -9.02
CA TYR A 61 -15.88 -16.64 -9.12
C TYR A 61 -14.46 -16.16 -8.82
N MET A 62 -13.88 -15.44 -9.77
CA MET A 62 -12.57 -14.81 -9.66
C MET A 62 -12.69 -13.31 -9.82
N LYS A 63 -11.99 -12.58 -8.95
CA LYS A 63 -11.91 -11.12 -8.97
C LYS A 63 -10.45 -10.69 -8.94
N GLY A 64 -10.08 -9.82 -9.88
CA GLY A 64 -8.74 -9.26 -10.01
C GLY A 64 -8.76 -7.74 -10.12
N TYR A 65 -7.66 -7.11 -9.72
CA TYR A 65 -7.53 -5.67 -9.70
C TYR A 65 -6.28 -5.22 -10.44
N ARG A 66 -6.42 -4.14 -11.21
CA ARG A 66 -5.32 -3.50 -11.90
C ARG A 66 -5.34 -1.99 -11.66
N VAL A 67 -4.30 -1.47 -11.02
CA VAL A 67 -4.16 -0.04 -10.74
C VAL A 67 -3.40 0.62 -11.89
N VAL A 68 -3.98 1.68 -12.47
CA VAL A 68 -3.34 2.50 -13.49
C VAL A 68 -2.64 3.66 -12.79
N ALA A 69 -1.36 3.44 -12.45
CA ALA A 69 -0.52 4.38 -11.73
C ALA A 69 0.27 5.31 -12.66
N ASN A 70 0.91 6.31 -12.06
CA ASN A 70 1.99 7.06 -12.70
C ASN A 70 3.34 6.44 -12.35
N GLU A 71 4.37 6.76 -13.12
CA GLU A 71 5.76 6.43 -12.82
C GLU A 71 6.27 7.34 -11.69
N ALA A 72 5.94 6.96 -10.46
CA ALA A 72 6.16 7.74 -9.24
C ALA A 72 6.09 6.84 -7.98
N PRO A 73 6.46 7.36 -6.79
CA PRO A 73 6.20 6.67 -5.52
C PRO A 73 4.73 6.31 -5.37
N LEU A 74 4.46 5.05 -5.01
CA LEU A 74 3.11 4.53 -4.84
C LEU A 74 2.67 4.70 -3.38
N VAL A 75 1.59 5.45 -3.19
CA VAL A 75 0.91 5.53 -1.89
C VAL A 75 -0.32 4.63 -1.91
N ILE A 76 -0.48 3.85 -0.85
CA ILE A 76 -1.67 3.07 -0.53
C ILE A 76 -2.35 3.71 0.69
N LYS A 77 -3.59 4.13 0.51
CA LYS A 77 -4.46 4.57 1.59
C LYS A 77 -5.38 3.43 2.01
N ILE A 78 -5.40 3.14 3.30
CA ILE A 78 -6.39 2.27 3.93
C ILE A 78 -7.35 3.11 4.78
N SER A 79 -8.65 2.92 4.60
CA SER A 79 -9.70 3.63 5.34
C SER A 79 -10.83 2.70 5.77
N ASP A 80 -11.70 3.22 6.63
CA ASP A 80 -12.97 2.58 7.01
C ASP A 80 -12.77 1.16 7.57
N ILE A 81 -11.68 0.98 8.32
CA ILE A 81 -11.31 -0.31 8.90
C ILE A 81 -12.35 -0.65 9.97
N SER A 82 -13.10 -1.72 9.71
CA SER A 82 -14.07 -2.28 10.63
C SER A 82 -13.81 -3.76 10.84
N ILE A 83 -13.68 -4.14 12.10
CA ILE A 83 -13.60 -5.53 12.54
C ILE A 83 -14.78 -5.75 13.48
N THR A 84 -15.61 -6.75 13.18
CA THR A 84 -16.81 -7.07 13.98
C THR A 84 -16.70 -8.47 14.58
N LYS A 85 -17.66 -8.82 15.47
CA LYS A 85 -17.57 -9.99 16.36
C LYS A 85 -16.34 -9.92 17.29
N GLU A 86 -16.04 -8.71 17.74
CA GLU A 86 -14.93 -8.43 18.65
C GLU A 86 -15.23 -8.96 20.06
N ASN A 87 -14.20 -9.48 20.72
CA ASN A 87 -14.26 -9.66 22.17
C ASN A 87 -14.02 -8.31 22.84
N SER A 88 -14.98 -7.86 23.65
CA SER A 88 -14.98 -6.52 24.26
C SER A 88 -13.76 -6.22 25.13
N LYS A 89 -13.00 -7.23 25.57
CA LYS A 89 -11.74 -7.10 26.33
C LYS A 89 -10.56 -6.58 25.50
N TYR A 90 -10.66 -6.67 24.18
CA TYR A 90 -9.55 -6.37 23.28
C TYR A 90 -9.85 -5.16 22.39
N GLU A 91 -8.79 -4.44 22.02
CA GLU A 91 -8.74 -3.57 20.84
C GLU A 91 -8.21 -4.38 19.67
N TYR A 92 -8.76 -4.15 18.47
CA TYR A 92 -8.35 -4.85 17.26
C TYR A 92 -7.67 -3.91 16.26
N ALA A 93 -6.82 -4.49 15.42
CA ALA A 93 -6.11 -3.81 14.36
C ALA A 93 -6.02 -4.69 13.11
N ILE A 94 -5.98 -4.04 11.95
CA ILE A 94 -5.66 -4.71 10.69
C ILE A 94 -4.15 -4.64 10.46
N GLY A 95 -3.58 -5.81 10.24
CA GLY A 95 -2.24 -6.03 9.73
C GLY A 95 -2.17 -5.70 8.25
N ILE A 96 -1.16 -4.97 7.79
CA ILE A 96 -0.91 -4.79 6.36
C ILE A 96 0.59 -4.81 6.05
N ALA A 97 0.97 -5.65 5.08
CA ALA A 97 2.31 -5.67 4.48
C ALA A 97 2.20 -5.73 2.97
N VAL A 98 3.17 -5.13 2.27
CA VAL A 98 3.23 -5.08 0.82
C VAL A 98 4.54 -5.68 0.34
N ASP A 99 4.44 -6.61 -0.60
CA ASP A 99 5.55 -7.37 -1.16
C ASP A 99 5.55 -7.33 -2.70
N ASN A 100 6.73 -7.42 -3.28
CA ASN A 100 7.01 -7.48 -4.71
C ASN A 100 6.92 -8.91 -5.30
N ALA A 101 6.75 -9.92 -4.46
CA ALA A 101 6.61 -11.32 -4.84
C ALA A 101 5.62 -12.03 -3.91
N ALA A 102 5.05 -13.15 -4.38
CA ALA A 102 4.03 -13.88 -3.62
C ALA A 102 4.63 -14.41 -2.30
N PRO A 103 4.14 -13.95 -1.13
CA PRO A 103 4.72 -14.35 0.14
C PRO A 103 4.22 -15.75 0.56
N GLU A 104 5.15 -16.58 1.04
CA GLU A 104 4.86 -17.85 1.70
C GLU A 104 5.19 -17.72 3.20
N TYR A 105 4.35 -18.31 4.05
CA TYR A 105 4.47 -18.19 5.50
C TYR A 105 4.50 -19.56 6.15
N TYR A 106 5.29 -19.70 7.23
CA TYR A 106 5.30 -20.93 8.02
C TYR A 106 3.99 -21.18 8.77
N SER A 107 3.28 -20.12 9.15
CA SER A 107 2.01 -20.21 9.87
C SER A 107 1.13 -18.96 9.69
N ASN A 108 -0.13 -19.02 10.13
CA ASN A 108 -1.01 -17.86 10.18
C ASN A 108 -0.58 -16.78 11.20
N SER A 109 0.29 -17.08 12.17
CA SER A 109 0.83 -16.08 13.10
C SER A 109 2.12 -15.39 12.60
N SER A 110 2.81 -15.95 11.62
CA SER A 110 4.04 -15.36 11.06
C SER A 110 3.77 -14.01 10.41
N THR A 111 4.46 -12.95 10.84
CA THR A 111 4.35 -11.62 10.22
C THR A 111 5.34 -11.44 9.08
N LEU A 112 6.42 -12.22 9.06
CA LEU A 112 7.43 -12.25 8.00
C LEU A 112 7.28 -13.52 7.14
N PRO A 113 7.42 -13.40 5.81
CA PRO A 113 7.42 -14.53 4.89
C PRO A 113 8.76 -15.28 4.98
N ASN A 114 8.76 -16.53 4.49
CA ASN A 114 9.93 -17.41 4.55
C ASN A 114 10.68 -17.55 3.22
N ASN A 115 10.04 -17.13 2.12
CA ASN A 115 10.54 -17.28 0.75
C ASN A 115 11.06 -15.97 0.16
N ILE A 116 10.80 -14.83 0.80
CA ILE A 116 11.22 -13.51 0.33
C ILE A 116 11.81 -12.65 1.46
N GLU A 117 12.75 -11.78 1.11
CA GLU A 117 13.26 -10.76 2.01
C GLU A 117 12.39 -9.51 1.89
N ARG A 118 11.67 -9.17 2.97
CA ARG A 118 10.83 -7.97 3.02
C ARG A 118 11.63 -6.78 3.56
N ASP A 119 11.48 -5.62 2.91
CA ASP A 119 11.90 -4.35 3.49
C ASP A 119 10.93 -3.93 4.59
N GLY A 120 11.41 -3.87 5.84
CA GLY A 120 10.60 -3.59 7.02
C GLY A 120 9.75 -4.78 7.50
N THR A 121 8.63 -4.47 8.16
CA THR A 121 7.75 -5.49 8.77
C THR A 121 6.28 -5.32 8.35
N MET A 122 5.32 -5.72 9.18
CA MET A 122 3.89 -5.55 8.91
C MET A 122 3.36 -4.42 9.79
N TRP A 123 2.61 -3.48 9.18
CA TRP A 123 1.86 -2.46 9.92
C TRP A 123 0.76 -3.11 10.74
N SER A 124 0.45 -2.55 11.90
CA SER A 124 -0.78 -2.84 12.64
C SER A 124 -1.56 -1.54 12.82
N ILE A 125 -2.68 -1.42 12.12
CA ILE A 125 -3.47 -0.19 12.06
C ILE A 125 -4.75 -0.39 12.86
N PRO A 126 -4.99 0.40 13.93
CA PRO A 126 -6.18 0.26 14.76
C PRO A 126 -7.48 0.27 13.93
N ALA A 127 -8.36 -0.67 14.23
CA ALA A 127 -9.68 -0.77 13.62
C ALA A 127 -10.72 0.05 14.40
N ASN A 128 -11.87 0.33 13.78
CA ASN A 128 -13.04 0.94 14.41
C ASN A 128 -12.80 2.36 14.97
N THR A 129 -11.79 3.07 14.48
CA THR A 129 -11.45 4.46 14.87
C THR A 129 -12.06 5.52 13.95
N GLY A 130 -12.52 5.13 12.76
CA GLY A 130 -12.93 6.05 11.69
C GLY A 130 -11.76 6.79 11.02
N THR A 131 -10.51 6.39 11.29
CA THR A 131 -9.31 7.02 10.71
C THR A 131 -8.91 6.35 9.40
N SER A 132 -8.11 7.07 8.61
CA SER A 132 -7.47 6.55 7.42
C SER A 132 -5.96 6.77 7.48
N HIS A 133 -5.21 5.87 6.86
CA HIS A 133 -3.74 5.89 6.91
C HIS A 133 -3.18 5.77 5.50
N ASN A 134 -2.32 6.71 5.13
CA ASN A 134 -1.56 6.65 3.88
C ASN A 134 -0.20 6.00 4.17
N LEU A 135 0.20 5.06 3.33
CA LEU A 135 1.40 4.25 3.47
C LEU A 135 2.12 4.25 2.13
N ASP A 136 3.42 4.44 2.14
CA ASP A 136 4.25 4.33 0.93
C ASP A 136 5.50 3.46 1.16
N GLN A 137 5.54 2.79 2.30
CA GLN A 137 6.52 1.79 2.68
C GLN A 137 5.96 0.95 3.84
N ASN A 138 6.53 -0.24 4.04
CA ASN A 138 6.30 -1.03 5.25
C ASN A 138 6.90 -0.30 6.48
N PRO A 139 6.49 -0.59 7.73
CA PRO A 139 7.07 0.06 8.88
C PRO A 139 8.51 -0.44 9.09
N ASN A 140 9.40 0.47 9.51
CA ASN A 140 10.86 0.28 9.57
C ASN A 140 11.50 -0.14 8.24
N ALA A 141 10.80 0.02 7.11
CA ALA A 141 11.40 -0.14 5.79
C ALA A 141 12.35 1.03 5.50
N LYS A 142 13.32 0.77 4.62
CA LYS A 142 14.27 1.78 4.16
C LYS A 142 13.80 2.48 2.89
N TYR A 143 13.10 1.77 2.00
CA TYR A 143 12.78 2.22 0.64
C TYR A 143 11.28 2.43 0.44
N GLN A 144 10.94 3.51 -0.26
CA GLN A 144 9.57 3.74 -0.73
C GLN A 144 9.15 2.69 -1.75
N TRP A 145 7.86 2.41 -1.82
CA TRP A 145 7.27 1.66 -2.93
C TRP A 145 7.26 2.52 -4.19
N MET A 146 7.73 1.95 -5.31
CA MET A 146 7.78 2.65 -6.60
C MET A 146 7.04 1.85 -7.67
N ALA A 147 6.19 2.53 -8.44
CA ALA A 147 5.65 2.02 -9.68
C ALA A 147 6.43 2.62 -10.86
N ARG A 148 6.87 1.81 -11.81
CA ARG A 148 7.61 2.28 -12.98
C ARG A 148 7.23 1.51 -14.24
N ARG A 149 7.49 2.05 -15.43
CA ARG A 149 7.28 1.30 -16.67
C ARG A 149 8.15 0.04 -16.67
N SER A 150 7.56 -1.07 -17.12
CA SER A 150 8.30 -2.31 -17.35
C SER A 150 9.27 -2.12 -18.53
N MET A 151 10.23 -3.03 -18.65
CA MET A 151 11.06 -3.10 -19.86
C MET A 151 10.21 -3.51 -21.06
N GLU A 152 10.72 -3.30 -22.27
CA GLU A 152 10.09 -3.81 -23.47
C GLU A 152 10.05 -5.35 -23.44
N GLU A 153 8.98 -5.94 -24.00
CA GLU A 153 8.84 -7.39 -24.06
C GLU A 153 9.98 -8.00 -24.90
N GLY A 154 10.64 -9.03 -24.37
CA GLY A 154 11.80 -9.67 -24.99
C GLY A 154 13.14 -8.95 -24.75
N TYR A 155 13.15 -7.80 -24.07
CA TYR A 155 14.40 -7.19 -23.61
C TYR A 155 15.02 -8.03 -22.49
N LYS A 156 16.28 -8.41 -22.67
CA LYS A 156 17.07 -9.14 -21.67
C LYS A 156 18.01 -8.18 -20.94
N PRO A 157 17.80 -7.92 -19.65
CA PRO A 157 18.69 -7.05 -18.90
C PRO A 157 20.13 -7.56 -18.89
N THR A 158 21.07 -6.63 -18.98
CA THR A 158 22.49 -6.93 -18.80
C THR A 158 22.78 -7.39 -17.37
N ALA A 159 23.94 -8.01 -17.14
CA ALA A 159 24.34 -8.45 -15.80
C ALA A 159 24.37 -7.29 -14.79
N GLU A 160 24.80 -6.10 -15.24
CA GLU A 160 24.78 -4.89 -14.42
C GLU A 160 23.36 -4.44 -14.09
N GLU A 161 22.44 -4.45 -15.07
CA GLU A 161 21.05 -4.08 -14.85
C GLU A 161 20.31 -5.07 -13.93
N LEU A 162 20.58 -6.37 -14.05
CA LEU A 162 20.07 -7.38 -13.13
C LEU A 162 20.55 -7.13 -11.69
N GLU A 163 21.82 -6.74 -11.53
CA GLU A 163 22.37 -6.38 -10.22
C GLU A 163 21.69 -5.13 -9.64
N LEU A 164 21.27 -4.19 -10.48
CA LEU A 164 20.46 -3.03 -10.07
C LEU A 164 18.98 -3.38 -9.85
N GLY A 165 18.59 -4.63 -10.06
CA GLY A 165 17.22 -5.12 -9.91
C GLY A 165 16.28 -4.69 -11.05
N MET A 166 16.80 -4.54 -12.26
CA MET A 166 15.99 -4.58 -13.47
C MET A 166 15.56 -6.03 -13.73
N GLU A 167 14.31 -6.23 -14.12
CA GLU A 167 13.75 -7.54 -14.45
C GLU A 167 13.33 -7.60 -15.92
N GLU A 168 13.39 -8.79 -16.52
CA GLU A 168 12.74 -9.06 -17.80
C GLU A 168 11.22 -9.02 -17.61
N THR A 169 10.52 -8.38 -18.56
CA THR A 169 9.06 -8.27 -18.50
C THR A 169 8.43 -9.65 -18.68
N SER A 170 7.68 -10.08 -17.67
CA SER A 170 7.01 -11.38 -17.63
C SER A 170 5.54 -11.22 -17.27
N GLN A 171 4.82 -12.34 -17.21
CA GLN A 171 3.43 -12.35 -16.74
C GLN A 171 3.28 -11.88 -15.29
N ASN A 172 4.33 -11.94 -14.46
CA ASN A 172 4.28 -11.53 -13.06
C ASN A 172 4.79 -10.11 -12.83
N THR A 173 5.39 -9.48 -13.84
CA THR A 173 5.90 -8.11 -13.75
C THR A 173 4.78 -7.13 -13.41
N GLY A 174 5.05 -6.29 -12.41
CA GLY A 174 4.08 -5.32 -11.88
C GLY A 174 3.01 -5.93 -10.97
N LEU A 175 3.12 -7.18 -10.56
CA LEU A 175 2.31 -7.71 -9.46
C LEU A 175 2.86 -7.22 -8.12
N VAL A 176 1.93 -6.85 -7.25
CA VAL A 176 2.16 -6.49 -5.86
C VAL A 176 1.25 -7.35 -5.00
N TYR A 177 1.76 -7.85 -3.89
CA TYR A 177 1.03 -8.72 -2.99
C TYR A 177 0.80 -7.99 -1.68
N MET A 178 -0.48 -7.76 -1.36
CA MET A 178 -0.88 -7.15 -0.11
C MET A 178 -1.36 -8.23 0.85
N THR A 179 -0.67 -8.38 1.98
CA THR A 179 -1.04 -9.35 3.02
C THR A 179 -1.77 -8.65 4.17
N PHE A 180 -2.91 -9.20 4.55
CA PHE A 180 -3.73 -8.74 5.67
C PHE A 180 -3.85 -9.78 6.77
N MET A 181 -3.83 -9.32 8.02
CA MET A 181 -3.92 -10.15 9.23
C MET A 181 -4.74 -9.46 10.30
N VAL A 182 -5.44 -10.21 11.16
CA VAL A 182 -6.10 -9.59 12.32
C VAL A 182 -5.17 -9.61 13.51
N PHE A 183 -5.04 -8.45 14.15
CA PHE A 183 -4.30 -8.30 15.39
C PHE A 183 -5.23 -7.83 16.51
N ARG A 184 -4.83 -8.10 17.75
CA ARG A 184 -5.53 -7.65 18.95
C ARG A 184 -4.54 -7.25 20.04
N LYS A 185 -4.98 -6.46 21.02
CA LYS A 185 -4.29 -6.25 22.29
C LYS A 185 -5.31 -6.06 23.39
N LEU A 186 -4.94 -6.35 24.64
CA LEU A 186 -5.81 -6.09 25.77
C LEU A 186 -6.10 -4.59 25.86
N LYS A 187 -7.36 -4.22 26.09
CA LYS A 187 -7.70 -2.85 26.46
C LYS A 187 -6.98 -2.49 27.74
N ALA A 188 -6.50 -1.25 27.83
CA ALA A 188 -6.09 -0.72 29.12
C ALA A 188 -7.31 -0.73 30.05
N GLU A 189 -7.13 -1.20 31.29
CA GLU A 189 -8.11 -0.97 32.35
C GLU A 189 -8.38 0.55 32.42
N PRO A 190 -9.64 0.98 32.51
CA PRO A 190 -9.92 2.40 32.59
C PRO A 190 -9.28 2.97 33.86
N GLU A 191 -8.22 3.76 33.72
CA GLU A 191 -7.83 4.68 34.78
C GLU A 191 -8.97 5.69 34.94
N TYR A 192 -9.67 5.61 36.07
CA TYR A 192 -10.64 6.62 36.47
C TYR A 192 -9.91 7.94 36.76
N SER A 193 -9.62 8.72 35.73
CA SER A 193 -9.25 10.13 35.92
C SER A 193 -10.53 10.96 36.01
N THR A 194 -10.89 11.36 37.23
CA THR A 194 -11.85 12.45 37.44
C THR A 194 -11.26 13.77 36.97
N THR A 195 -11.72 14.28 35.84
CA THR A 195 -11.58 15.71 35.50
C THR A 195 -12.95 16.28 35.19
N ARG A 196 -13.48 17.06 36.14
CA ARG A 196 -14.66 17.90 35.99
C ARG A 196 -14.29 19.16 35.19
N GLY A 197 -15.16 19.52 34.25
CA GLY A 197 -15.56 20.92 34.03
C GLY A 197 -15.05 21.59 32.75
N GLY A 198 -15.98 22.25 32.05
CA GLY A 198 -15.67 23.32 31.10
C GLY A 198 -16.52 23.29 29.85
N GLY A 199 -17.69 23.94 29.89
CA GLY A 199 -18.57 24.09 28.73
C GLY A 199 -18.02 25.04 27.66
N GLY A 200 -18.54 24.89 26.44
CA GLY A 200 -18.32 25.80 25.34
C GLY A 200 -19.20 25.43 24.15
N ALA A 201 -20.33 26.11 24.02
CA ALA A 201 -21.18 26.07 22.83
C ALA A 201 -20.61 27.01 21.76
N THR A 202 -20.53 26.57 20.50
CA THR A 202 -20.54 27.51 19.36
C THR A 202 -21.21 26.88 18.14
N ARG A 203 -22.07 27.70 17.53
CA ARG A 203 -23.02 27.42 16.45
C ARG A 203 -22.37 27.50 15.07
N GLY A 204 -22.88 26.69 14.14
CA GLY A 204 -23.36 27.14 12.83
C GLY A 204 -22.31 27.50 11.76
N GLY A 205 -22.19 26.64 10.76
CA GLY A 205 -21.54 26.95 9.48
C GLY A 205 -22.05 26.02 8.39
N THR A 206 -23.12 26.41 7.71
CA THR A 206 -23.63 25.76 6.50
C THR A 206 -22.73 26.12 5.33
N THR A 207 -22.12 25.15 4.65
CA THR A 207 -21.49 25.40 3.35
C THR A 207 -22.15 24.53 2.30
N ARG A 208 -22.95 25.20 1.45
CA ARG A 208 -23.56 24.64 0.24
C ARG A 208 -22.47 24.31 -0.77
N GLY A 209 -22.75 23.28 -1.56
CA GLY A 209 -21.81 22.65 -2.46
C GLY A 209 -21.22 23.54 -3.55
N LEU A 210 -20.08 23.08 -4.05
CA LEU A 210 -19.52 23.43 -5.35
C LEU A 210 -19.60 22.16 -6.21
N ARG A 211 -20.50 22.22 -7.21
CA ARG A 211 -20.38 21.42 -8.43
C ARG A 211 -19.45 22.18 -9.36
N GLY A 212 -18.32 21.57 -9.69
CA GLY A 212 -17.46 21.86 -10.82
C GLY A 212 -16.64 20.58 -11.01
N GLY A 213 -16.60 19.91 -12.15
CA GLY A 213 -16.76 20.37 -13.52
C GLY A 213 -15.49 19.94 -14.24
N GLY A 214 -15.59 18.88 -15.05
CA GLY A 214 -14.64 18.50 -16.11
C GLY A 214 -13.24 18.06 -15.67
N ASP A 215 -12.88 16.81 -15.96
CA ASP A 215 -12.09 16.59 -17.17
C ASP A 215 -12.27 15.14 -17.61
N ASP A 216 -12.54 14.99 -18.90
CA ASP A 216 -12.52 13.74 -19.64
C ASP A 216 -11.15 13.12 -19.41
N SER A 217 -11.05 12.06 -18.60
CA SER A 217 -9.83 11.25 -18.56
C SER A 217 -9.78 10.55 -19.92
N GLY A 218 -9.15 11.25 -20.86
CA GLY A 218 -8.85 10.74 -22.17
C GLY A 218 -8.32 9.33 -21.99
N SER A 219 -8.92 8.42 -22.75
CA SER A 219 -8.46 7.04 -22.95
C SER A 219 -7.05 7.06 -23.55
N GLY A 220 -6.08 7.51 -22.75
CA GLY A 220 -4.68 7.26 -22.93
C GLY A 220 -4.49 5.83 -22.48
N GLY A 221 -4.02 4.97 -23.38
CA GLY A 221 -3.69 3.61 -23.02
C GLY A 221 -2.75 3.55 -21.81
N SER A 222 -2.54 2.36 -21.29
CA SER A 222 -1.53 2.11 -20.27
C SER A 222 -0.54 1.07 -20.78
N VAL A 223 0.67 1.05 -20.22
CA VAL A 223 1.70 0.05 -20.52
C VAL A 223 1.98 -0.83 -19.30
N GLY A 224 2.75 -1.90 -19.51
CA GLY A 224 3.25 -2.73 -18.43
C GLY A 224 3.98 -1.88 -17.39
N ALA A 225 3.76 -2.22 -16.12
CA ALA A 225 4.51 -1.66 -15.00
C ALA A 225 5.41 -2.72 -14.39
N ARG A 226 6.44 -2.26 -13.70
CA ARG A 226 7.15 -2.98 -12.66
C ARG A 226 6.93 -2.28 -11.33
N PHE A 227 7.06 -3.06 -10.27
CA PHE A 227 6.97 -2.58 -8.89
C PHE A 227 8.28 -2.92 -8.18
N GLY A 228 8.73 -2.03 -7.31
CA GLY A 228 9.93 -2.30 -6.55
C GLY A 228 10.26 -1.23 -5.54
N TYR A 229 11.48 -1.30 -5.05
CA TYR A 229 12.05 -0.41 -4.06
C TYR A 229 12.56 0.86 -4.72
N GLY A 230 12.05 1.99 -4.24
CA GLY A 230 12.35 3.34 -4.67
C GLY A 230 13.61 3.90 -4.03
N ASN A 231 13.56 5.21 -3.77
CA ASN A 231 14.59 5.88 -2.97
C ASN A 231 14.38 5.62 -1.49
N GLU A 232 15.43 5.89 -0.71
CA GLU A 232 15.37 5.81 0.75
C GLU A 232 14.46 6.91 1.31
N ALA A 233 13.65 6.58 2.32
CA ALA A 233 12.79 7.54 2.99
C ALA A 233 12.58 7.21 4.47
N SER A 234 12.50 8.23 5.31
CA SER A 234 12.32 8.03 6.75
C SER A 234 10.86 7.67 7.09
N SER A 235 10.64 6.86 8.13
CA SER A 235 9.30 6.61 8.68
C SER A 235 9.22 6.90 10.17
N SER A 236 8.12 7.52 10.60
CA SER A 236 7.75 7.66 12.02
C SER A 236 7.11 6.41 12.63
N SER A 237 7.21 5.25 11.97
CA SER A 237 6.67 3.99 12.49
C SER A 237 7.23 3.65 13.86
N VAL A 238 6.37 3.22 14.78
CA VAL A 238 6.75 2.75 16.12
C VAL A 238 6.44 1.28 16.30
N LYS A 239 7.14 0.61 17.22
CA LYS A 239 6.91 -0.79 17.54
C LYS A 239 5.48 -0.99 18.04
N SER A 240 4.75 -1.89 17.39
CA SER A 240 3.39 -2.24 17.79
C SER A 240 3.35 -3.03 19.11
N THR A 241 2.27 -2.81 19.87
CA THR A 241 1.88 -3.60 21.04
C THR A 241 0.79 -4.62 20.73
N TYR A 242 0.30 -4.64 19.49
CA TYR A 242 -0.68 -5.60 19.05
C TYR A 242 -0.04 -6.96 18.75
N GLU A 243 -0.72 -8.03 19.12
CA GLU A 243 -0.36 -9.42 18.84
C GLU A 243 -1.35 -10.05 17.87
N TYR A 244 -0.93 -11.10 17.19
CA TYR A 244 -1.78 -11.83 16.26
C TYR A 244 -3.05 -12.35 16.97
N SER A 245 -4.22 -12.14 16.37
CA SER A 245 -5.48 -12.69 16.87
C SER A 245 -5.57 -14.15 16.48
N ALA A 246 -5.40 -15.05 17.46
CA ALA A 246 -5.47 -16.48 17.24
C ALA A 246 -6.81 -16.90 16.60
N GLY A 247 -6.76 -17.89 15.71
CA GLY A 247 -7.94 -18.40 14.99
C GLY A 247 -8.32 -17.58 13.76
N THR A 248 -7.46 -16.65 13.32
CA THR A 248 -7.72 -15.84 12.11
C THR A 248 -6.80 -16.22 10.96
N GLU A 249 -7.34 -16.30 9.74
CA GLU A 249 -6.57 -16.60 8.55
C GLU A 249 -5.91 -15.35 7.96
N LYS A 250 -4.78 -15.55 7.27
CA LYS A 250 -4.18 -14.52 6.43
C LYS A 250 -4.99 -14.36 5.15
N TYR A 251 -5.12 -13.12 4.70
CA TYR A 251 -5.67 -12.80 3.37
C TYR A 251 -4.57 -12.17 2.52
N VAL A 252 -4.18 -12.81 1.43
CA VAL A 252 -3.17 -12.29 0.48
C VAL A 252 -3.87 -11.91 -0.80
N MET A 253 -3.79 -10.63 -1.17
CA MET A 253 -4.44 -10.10 -2.35
C MET A 253 -3.40 -9.62 -3.37
N PRO A 254 -3.35 -10.24 -4.57
CA PRO A 254 -2.53 -9.74 -5.67
C PRO A 254 -3.20 -8.53 -6.33
N ILE A 255 -2.41 -7.50 -6.63
CA ILE A 255 -2.81 -6.34 -7.43
C ILE A 255 -1.80 -6.19 -8.55
N ARG A 256 -2.27 -5.96 -9.78
CA ARG A 256 -1.40 -5.61 -10.89
C ARG A 256 -1.29 -4.10 -11.05
N LEU A 257 -0.09 -3.62 -11.36
CA LEU A 257 0.14 -2.24 -11.74
C LEU A 257 0.25 -2.12 -13.27
N ARG A 258 -0.21 -0.99 -13.79
CA ARG A 258 0.11 -0.48 -15.14
C ARG A 258 0.49 0.99 -15.02
N ILE A 259 1.28 1.48 -15.97
CA ILE A 259 1.62 2.91 -16.02
C ILE A 259 0.78 3.60 -17.09
N ASN A 260 0.16 4.71 -16.71
CA ASN A 260 -0.55 5.59 -17.64
C ASN A 260 0.41 6.06 -18.75
N ASN A 261 0.01 5.99 -20.01
CA ASN A 261 0.86 6.43 -21.14
C ASN A 261 1.30 7.90 -21.01
N ASN A 262 0.45 8.75 -20.44
CA ASN A 262 0.72 10.17 -20.26
C ASN A 262 1.57 10.48 -19.02
N SER A 263 1.92 9.46 -18.22
CA SER A 263 2.75 9.65 -17.04
C SER A 263 4.17 10.10 -17.43
N ALA A 264 4.64 11.16 -16.77
CA ALA A 264 6.01 11.63 -16.88
C ALA A 264 7.00 10.53 -16.50
N LYS A 265 8.10 10.43 -17.24
CA LYS A 265 9.17 9.49 -16.90
C LYS A 265 9.86 9.96 -15.62
N SER A 266 10.11 9.03 -14.71
CA SER A 266 10.87 9.32 -13.50
C SER A 266 12.28 8.74 -13.59
N SER A 267 13.24 9.46 -12.99
CA SER A 267 14.57 8.96 -12.72
C SER A 267 14.65 8.20 -11.40
N THR A 268 13.59 8.16 -10.59
CA THR A 268 13.54 7.43 -9.30
C THR A 268 13.91 5.96 -9.49
N ASN A 269 14.59 5.43 -8.48
CA ASN A 269 14.93 4.02 -8.44
C ASN A 269 13.65 3.17 -8.44
N CYS A 270 13.72 1.97 -8.99
CA CYS A 270 12.62 1.00 -8.91
C CYS A 270 13.26 -0.39 -9.03
N SER A 271 13.90 -0.84 -7.95
CA SER A 271 14.65 -2.09 -7.95
C SER A 271 13.75 -3.24 -7.52
N GLN A 272 13.81 -4.35 -8.26
CA GLN A 272 13.07 -5.56 -7.92
C GLN A 272 13.51 -6.15 -6.59
N HIS A 273 14.74 -5.90 -6.12
CA HIS A 273 15.27 -6.50 -4.89
C HIS A 273 16.04 -5.48 -4.03
N LEU A 274 16.14 -5.76 -2.73
CA LEU A 274 16.74 -4.85 -1.75
C LEU A 274 18.22 -4.56 -2.03
N ARG A 275 18.96 -5.57 -2.48
CA ARG A 275 20.36 -5.41 -2.87
C ARG A 275 20.52 -4.37 -3.98
N GLY A 276 19.73 -4.49 -5.05
CA GLY A 276 19.75 -3.55 -6.17
C GLY A 276 19.34 -2.14 -5.74
N ALA A 277 18.36 -2.04 -4.83
CA ALA A 277 17.98 -0.75 -4.24
C ALA A 277 19.15 -0.09 -3.49
N SER A 278 19.88 -0.88 -2.69
CA SER A 278 21.06 -0.39 -1.97
C SER A 278 22.20 0.07 -2.90
N ILE A 279 22.44 -0.67 -3.99
CA ILE A 279 23.48 -0.32 -4.97
C ILE A 279 23.09 0.96 -5.71
N ASN A 280 21.81 1.11 -6.10
CA ASN A 280 21.30 2.32 -6.72
C ASN A 280 21.41 3.53 -5.79
N ALA A 281 21.10 3.36 -4.49
CA ALA A 281 21.26 4.41 -3.50
C ALA A 281 22.74 4.84 -3.36
N LEU A 282 23.67 3.88 -3.28
CA LEU A 282 25.11 4.16 -3.22
C LEU A 282 25.60 4.93 -4.45
N ARG A 283 25.19 4.50 -5.65
CA ARG A 283 25.57 5.18 -6.91
C ARG A 283 25.15 6.65 -6.91
N ARG A 284 23.93 6.96 -6.46
CA ARG A 284 23.45 8.35 -6.34
C ARG A 284 24.32 9.17 -5.40
N GLN A 285 24.66 8.64 -4.23
CA GLN A 285 25.52 9.33 -3.26
C GLN A 285 26.92 9.61 -3.83
N THR A 286 27.50 8.67 -4.59
CA THR A 286 28.82 8.88 -5.21
C THR A 286 28.79 9.87 -6.37
N MET A 287 27.67 9.99 -7.09
CA MET A 287 27.51 10.93 -8.19
C MET A 287 27.25 12.37 -7.74
N THR A 288 26.77 12.58 -6.51
CA THR A 288 26.45 13.92 -5.97
C THR A 288 27.60 14.59 -5.24
N VAL A 289 28.77 13.95 -5.09
CA VAL A 289 29.97 14.61 -4.56
C VAL A 289 30.51 15.58 -5.62
N PRO A 290 30.44 16.91 -5.43
CA PRO A 290 31.00 17.86 -6.39
C PRO A 290 32.53 17.80 -6.30
N PHE A 291 33.19 17.80 -7.46
CA PHE A 291 34.58 18.24 -7.56
C PHE A 291 34.64 19.77 -7.53
#